data_AF-A0A381ZVF9-F1
#
_entry.id   AF-A0A381ZVF9-F1
#
_cell.length_a   1.000
_cell.length_b   1.000
_cell.length_c   1.000
_cell.angle_alpha   90.00
_cell.angle_beta   90.00
_cell.angle_gamma   90.00
#
_symmetry.space_group_name_H-M   'P 1'
#
loop_
_entity.id
_entity.type
_entity.pdbx_description
1 polymer ?
#
loop_
_entity_poly.entity_id
_entity_poly.type
_entity_poly.pdbx_seq_one_letter_code
_entity_poly.pdbx_strand_id
1 'polypeptide(L)'
;MNKWIGISLGALVGVSHIGMIGFIATRNNNKLPALNIPVTPYSSYVASVSEDGYKISYSANDPKVMITTEDVVKPSGFLGLGKKTTQIVREYTMDGAEHHGGPVSSPTAWIDPSAQGAGQEPSDKTIACIKAIGSAEGTGRLVGTSVGAAAAPTVSSIPFVGWVVAGWVAMFGGEQGAEIGGNMAQDLNKNC
;
A
#
# COMPACT_ATOMS: atom_id res chain seq x y z
N MET A 1 -63.05 0.61 -35.11
CA MET A 1 -62.22 0.25 -33.93
C MET A 1 -61.76 1.46 -33.10
N ASN A 2 -61.54 2.64 -33.69
CA ASN A 2 -60.79 3.74 -33.04
C ASN A 2 -61.52 4.44 -31.86
N LYS A 3 -62.86 4.41 -31.80
CA LYS A 3 -63.63 5.05 -30.71
C LYS A 3 -63.50 4.32 -29.36
N TRP A 4 -63.39 2.99 -29.38
CA TRP A 4 -63.23 2.17 -28.18
C TRP A 4 -61.83 2.29 -27.57
N ILE A 5 -60.81 2.48 -28.42
CA ILE A 5 -59.43 2.73 -28.00
C ILE A 5 -59.30 4.08 -27.31
N GLY A 6 -59.96 5.14 -27.80
CA GLY A 6 -59.93 6.45 -27.15
C GLY A 6 -60.59 6.46 -25.77
N ILE A 7 -61.70 5.73 -25.61
CA ILE A 7 -62.41 5.61 -24.32
C ILE A 7 -61.60 4.78 -23.33
N SER A 8 -60.99 3.66 -23.76
CA SER A 8 -60.16 2.83 -22.87
C SER A 8 -58.90 3.56 -22.43
N LEU A 9 -58.25 4.32 -23.33
CA LEU A 9 -57.08 5.14 -22.98
C LEU A 9 -57.46 6.28 -22.03
N GLY A 10 -58.55 6.99 -22.30
CA GLY A 10 -59.04 8.08 -21.45
C GLY A 10 -59.44 7.61 -20.05
N ALA A 11 -60.06 6.43 -19.95
CA ALA A 11 -60.41 5.82 -18.66
C ALA A 11 -59.16 5.41 -17.87
N LEU A 12 -58.15 4.81 -18.51
CA LEU A 12 -56.90 4.43 -17.84
C LEU A 12 -56.13 5.66 -17.32
N VAL A 13 -56.04 6.71 -18.12
CA VAL A 13 -55.38 7.96 -17.71
C VAL A 13 -56.16 8.64 -16.58
N GLY A 14 -57.49 8.73 -16.69
CA GLY A 14 -58.34 9.34 -15.65
C GLY A 14 -58.26 8.59 -14.31
N VAL A 15 -58.34 7.26 -14.31
CA VAL A 15 -58.24 6.43 -13.09
C VAL A 15 -56.85 6.51 -12.49
N SER A 16 -55.78 6.53 -13.30
CA SER A 16 -54.40 6.70 -12.84
C SER A 16 -54.22 8.04 -12.10
N HIS A 17 -54.78 9.12 -12.63
CA HIS A 17 -54.68 10.45 -11.99
C HIS A 17 -55.45 10.53 -10.67
N ILE A 18 -56.64 9.94 -10.59
CA ILE A 18 -57.42 9.90 -9.34
C ILE A 18 -56.70 9.06 -8.27
N GLY A 19 -56.12 7.93 -8.66
CA GLY A 19 -55.28 7.11 -7.76
C GLY A 19 -54.07 7.88 -7.23
N MET A 20 -53.40 8.65 -8.10
CA MET A 20 -52.27 9.49 -7.72
C MET A 20 -52.68 10.63 -6.77
N ILE A 21 -53.81 11.29 -7.03
CA ILE A 21 -54.36 12.34 -6.15
C ILE A 21 -54.72 11.76 -4.78
N GLY A 22 -55.37 10.59 -4.75
CA GLY A 22 -55.69 9.89 -3.49
C GLY A 22 -54.44 9.52 -2.69
N PHE A 23 -53.39 9.06 -3.37
CA PHE A 23 -52.10 8.74 -2.74
C PHE A 23 -51.40 9.97 -2.17
N ILE A 24 -51.41 11.10 -2.90
CA ILE A 24 -50.81 12.36 -2.41
C ILE A 24 -51.62 12.94 -1.23
N ALA A 25 -52.95 12.92 -1.33
CA ALA A 25 -53.83 13.41 -0.26
C ALA A 25 -53.67 12.61 1.03
N THR A 26 -53.43 11.30 0.95
CA THR A 26 -53.15 10.45 2.13
C THR A 26 -51.72 10.55 2.62
N ARG A 27 -50.73 10.84 1.75
CA ARG A 27 -49.33 11.05 2.15
C ARG A 27 -49.14 12.26 3.06
N ASN A 28 -49.96 13.29 2.91
CA ASN A 28 -49.96 14.48 3.78
C ASN A 28 -50.50 14.22 5.20
N ASN A 29 -51.08 13.04 5.48
CA ASN A 29 -51.46 12.63 6.83
C ASN A 29 -50.28 12.07 7.63
N ASN A 30 -49.08 12.00 7.05
CA ASN A 30 -47.89 11.62 7.79
C ASN A 30 -47.47 12.80 8.67
N LYS A 31 -47.81 12.74 9.96
CA LYS A 31 -47.55 13.80 10.94
C LYS A 31 -46.08 13.90 11.36
N LEU A 32 -45.25 12.98 10.91
CA LEU A 32 -43.82 12.95 11.20
C LEU A 32 -43.09 13.90 10.23
N PRO A 33 -42.17 14.76 10.71
CA PRO A 33 -41.38 15.63 9.86
C PRO A 33 -40.47 14.83 8.90
N ALA A 34 -40.31 15.33 7.67
CA ALA A 34 -39.39 14.76 6.70
C ALA A 34 -37.94 15.11 7.07
N LEU A 35 -37.08 14.10 7.18
CA LEU A 35 -35.66 14.27 7.49
C LEU A 35 -34.82 14.26 6.22
N ASN A 36 -34.08 15.33 5.95
CA ASN A 36 -33.08 15.41 4.89
C ASN A 36 -31.71 15.66 5.54
N ILE A 37 -31.00 14.58 5.84
CA ILE A 37 -29.73 14.63 6.57
C ILE A 37 -28.60 14.35 5.57
N PRO A 38 -27.53 15.16 5.54
CA PRO A 38 -26.40 14.91 4.65
C PRO A 38 -25.70 13.60 5.03
N VAL A 39 -25.50 12.72 4.04
CA VAL A 39 -24.80 11.44 4.21
C VAL A 39 -23.35 11.57 3.78
N THR A 40 -22.43 11.09 4.62
CA THR A 40 -21.03 10.89 4.28
C THR A 40 -20.66 9.40 4.41
N PRO A 41 -19.57 8.92 3.78
CA PRO A 41 -19.20 7.50 3.80
C PRO A 41 -18.99 6.90 5.20
N TYR A 42 -18.83 7.74 6.22
CA TYR A 42 -18.57 7.32 7.59
C TYR A 42 -19.46 8.02 8.62
N SER A 43 -20.60 8.58 8.20
CA SER A 43 -21.60 9.14 9.10
C SER A 43 -22.64 8.09 9.47
N SER A 44 -22.95 7.95 10.75
CA SER A 44 -24.16 7.27 11.19
C SER A 44 -25.07 8.23 11.95
N TYR A 45 -26.37 8.12 11.70
CA TYR A 45 -27.40 8.93 12.32
C TYR A 45 -28.45 8.04 12.96
N VAL A 46 -28.79 8.34 14.21
CA VAL A 46 -29.94 7.77 14.88
C VAL A 46 -30.98 8.86 15.02
N ALA A 47 -32.09 8.73 14.30
CA ALA A 47 -33.18 9.70 14.34
C ALA A 47 -34.37 9.14 15.12
N SER A 48 -34.78 9.86 16.15
CA SER A 48 -36.05 9.64 16.85
C SER A 48 -37.02 10.73 16.42
N VAL A 49 -38.15 10.33 15.81
CA VAL A 49 -39.10 11.25 15.19
C VAL A 49 -40.46 11.09 15.85
N SER A 50 -41.05 12.20 16.29
CA SER A 50 -42.40 12.28 16.84
C SER A 50 -43.19 13.40 16.15
N GLU A 51 -44.49 13.51 16.45
CA GLU A 51 -45.33 14.60 15.93
C GLU A 51 -44.85 15.98 16.41
N ASP A 52 -44.26 16.05 17.61
CA ASP A 52 -43.80 17.30 18.23
C ASP A 52 -42.39 17.73 17.78
N GLY A 53 -41.65 16.88 17.05
CA GLY A 53 -40.32 17.20 16.56
C GLY A 53 -39.42 16.00 16.31
N TYR A 54 -38.11 16.25 16.26
CA TYR A 54 -37.11 15.22 16.00
C TYR A 54 -35.87 15.40 16.87
N LYS A 55 -35.23 14.28 17.21
CA LYS A 55 -33.90 14.22 17.80
C LYS A 55 -33.01 13.39 16.91
N ILE A 56 -31.88 13.96 16.47
CA ILE A 56 -30.89 13.28 15.66
C ILE A 56 -29.60 13.19 16.47
N SER A 57 -29.14 11.98 16.71
CA SER A 57 -27.80 11.71 17.23
C SER A 57 -26.87 11.41 16.06
N TYR A 58 -25.81 12.19 15.92
CA TYR A 58 -24.78 12.02 14.90
C TYR A 58 -23.55 11.35 15.50
N SER A 59 -23.06 10.30 14.86
CA SER A 59 -21.74 9.74 15.12
C SER A 59 -20.88 9.91 13.88
N ALA A 60 -19.85 10.75 14.00
CA ALA A 60 -18.80 10.88 13.01
C ALA A 60 -17.84 9.67 13.05
N ASN A 61 -17.03 9.54 12.00
CA ASN A 61 -15.84 8.69 12.05
C ASN A 61 -14.86 9.30 13.05
N ASP A 62 -14.72 8.69 14.21
CA ASP A 62 -13.62 8.98 15.10
C ASP A 62 -12.41 8.16 14.60
N PRO A 63 -11.33 8.79 14.10
CA PRO A 63 -10.20 8.07 13.56
C PRO A 63 -9.51 7.31 14.69
N LYS A 64 -9.93 6.06 14.89
CA LYS A 64 -9.25 5.11 15.76
C LYS A 64 -7.86 4.87 15.17
N VAL A 65 -6.82 5.17 15.95
CA VAL A 65 -5.44 4.83 15.58
C VAL A 65 -5.32 3.33 15.36
N MET A 66 -4.72 2.93 14.25
CA MET A 66 -4.36 1.55 13.97
C MET A 66 -2.92 1.33 14.41
N ILE A 67 -2.64 0.12 14.90
CA ILE A 67 -1.33 -0.24 15.44
C ILE A 67 -0.85 -1.47 14.68
N THR A 68 0.33 -1.38 14.07
CA THR A 68 1.06 -2.52 13.53
C THR A 68 2.32 -2.73 14.35
N THR A 69 2.51 -3.96 14.84
CA THR A 69 3.72 -4.37 15.54
C THR A 69 4.52 -5.29 14.62
N GLU A 70 5.76 -4.91 14.31
CA GLU A 70 6.68 -5.71 13.52
C GLU A 70 7.89 -6.15 14.36
N ASP A 71 8.18 -7.44 14.34
CA ASP A 71 9.36 -8.02 14.97
C ASP A 71 10.49 -8.14 13.94
N VAL A 72 11.49 -7.26 14.01
CA VAL A 72 12.63 -7.27 13.08
C VAL A 72 13.84 -7.88 13.75
N VAL A 73 14.38 -8.96 13.18
CA VAL A 73 15.62 -9.60 13.63
C VAL A 73 16.81 -8.89 12.99
N LYS A 74 17.53 -8.08 13.78
CA LYS A 74 18.74 -7.37 13.33
C LYS A 74 20.01 -8.07 13.83
N PRO A 75 21.10 -8.10 13.04
CA PRO A 75 22.40 -8.53 13.52
C PRO A 75 22.88 -7.59 14.63
N SER A 76 23.55 -8.13 15.64
CA SER A 76 23.96 -7.46 16.87
C SER A 76 25.41 -7.77 17.20
N GLY A 77 26.16 -6.75 17.63
CA GLY A 77 27.60 -6.82 17.96
C GLY A 77 28.52 -6.30 16.85
N PHE A 78 29.74 -5.91 17.19
CA PHE A 78 30.74 -5.30 16.30
C PHE A 78 31.12 -6.16 15.07
N LEU A 79 30.83 -7.47 15.12
CA LEU A 79 31.09 -8.43 14.03
C LEU A 79 29.82 -9.08 13.46
N GLY A 80 28.62 -8.61 13.87
CA GLY A 80 27.34 -9.14 13.35
C GLY A 80 26.99 -10.58 13.74
N LEU A 81 27.73 -11.20 14.67
CA LEU A 81 27.55 -12.62 15.04
C LEU A 81 26.36 -12.90 15.96
N GLY A 82 25.75 -11.88 16.58
CA GLY A 82 24.54 -12.02 17.39
C GLY A 82 23.28 -11.68 16.59
N LYS A 83 22.13 -12.24 16.96
CA LYS A 83 20.81 -11.80 16.47
C LYS A 83 20.05 -11.13 17.62
N LYS A 84 19.51 -9.94 17.38
CA LYS A 84 18.65 -9.22 18.33
C LYS A 84 17.30 -8.94 17.67
N THR A 85 16.23 -9.46 18.25
CA THR A 85 14.85 -9.12 17.86
C THR A 85 14.50 -7.76 18.43
N THR A 86 14.12 -6.83 17.56
CA THR A 86 13.65 -5.49 17.92
C THR A 86 12.20 -5.37 17.50
N GLN A 87 11.32 -5.02 18.45
CA GLN A 87 9.92 -4.75 18.14
C GLN A 87 9.79 -3.29 17.70
N ILE A 88 9.17 -3.09 16.54
CA ILE A 88 8.82 -1.77 16.01
C ILE A 88 7.31 -1.66 16.07
N VAL A 89 6.81 -0.76 16.91
CA VAL A 89 5.38 -0.45 17.00
C VAL A 89 5.14 0.81 16.19
N ARG A 90 4.30 0.71 15.16
CA ARG A 90 3.88 1.83 14.31
C ARG A 90 2.40 2.11 14.53
N GLU A 91 2.10 3.37 14.85
CA GLU A 91 0.75 3.89 14.94
C GLU A 91 0.45 4.69 13.68
N TYR A 92 -0.70 4.45 13.05
CA TYR A 92 -1.11 5.14 11.83
C TYR A 92 -2.62 5.35 11.75
N THR A 93 -3.03 6.32 10.96
CA THR A 93 -4.43 6.67 10.71
C THR A 93 -4.97 5.99 9.47
N MET A 94 -6.29 5.92 9.32
CA MET A 94 -6.96 5.36 8.12
C MET A 94 -6.48 5.99 6.81
N ASP A 95 -6.27 7.31 6.80
CA ASP A 95 -5.75 8.03 5.63
C ASP A 95 -4.22 8.17 5.62
N GLY A 96 -3.51 7.47 6.50
CA GLY A 96 -2.05 7.57 6.63
C GLY A 96 -1.31 6.84 5.51
N ALA A 97 -0.13 7.34 5.11
CA ALA A 97 0.69 6.71 4.08
C ALA A 97 1.05 5.25 4.41
N GLU A 98 1.23 4.92 5.70
CA GLU A 98 1.48 3.57 6.20
C GLU A 98 0.30 2.61 5.95
N HIS A 99 -0.95 3.10 6.02
CA HIS A 99 -2.13 2.27 5.73
C HIS A 99 -2.23 1.92 4.24
N HIS A 100 -1.82 2.84 3.39
CA HIS A 100 -1.98 2.75 1.94
C HIS A 100 -0.73 2.25 1.20
N GLY A 101 0.36 1.97 1.92
CA GLY A 101 1.63 1.52 1.34
C GLY A 101 2.30 2.59 0.47
N GLY A 102 1.99 3.86 0.70
CA GLY A 102 2.51 4.98 -0.08
C GLY A 102 1.70 6.27 0.10
N PRO A 103 2.17 7.38 -0.49
CA PRO A 103 1.48 8.66 -0.46
C PRO A 103 0.21 8.58 -1.30
N VAL A 104 -0.95 8.60 -0.65
CA VAL A 104 -2.25 8.65 -1.33
C VAL A 104 -3.01 9.90 -0.92
N SER A 105 -3.73 10.48 -1.88
CA SER A 105 -4.55 11.67 -1.68
C SER A 105 -5.97 11.18 -1.51
N SER A 106 -6.48 11.31 -0.30
CA SER A 106 -7.88 11.08 0.00
C SER A 106 -8.61 12.42 0.15
N PRO A 107 -9.96 12.45 0.14
CA PRO A 107 -10.71 13.68 0.38
C PRO A 107 -10.42 14.33 1.74
N THR A 108 -9.89 13.56 2.69
CA THR A 108 -9.61 13.95 4.08
C THR A 108 -8.12 14.11 4.40
N ALA A 109 -7.21 13.55 3.59
CA ALA A 109 -5.77 13.71 3.76
C ALA A 109 -5.09 14.25 2.50
N TRP A 110 -4.30 15.30 2.71
CA TRP A 110 -3.45 15.89 1.68
C TRP A 110 -2.13 15.13 1.62
N ILE A 111 -1.70 14.76 0.41
CA ILE A 111 -0.33 14.28 0.21
C ILE A 111 0.61 15.46 0.30
N ASP A 112 1.66 15.35 1.11
CA ASP A 112 2.85 16.19 0.96
C ASP A 112 3.51 15.87 -0.40
N PRO A 113 3.61 16.83 -1.34
CA PRO A 113 4.23 16.61 -2.65
C PRO A 113 5.65 16.05 -2.57
N SER A 114 6.36 16.27 -1.47
CA SER A 114 7.69 15.69 -1.22
C SER A 114 7.67 14.19 -0.93
N ALA A 115 6.52 13.64 -0.53
CA ALA A 115 6.34 12.21 -0.28
C ALA A 115 6.02 11.43 -1.56
N GLN A 116 5.49 12.08 -2.63
CA GLN A 116 5.24 11.45 -3.93
C GLN A 116 6.56 11.07 -4.61
N GLY A 117 7.08 9.89 -4.28
CA GLY A 117 8.27 9.27 -4.87
C GLY A 117 8.11 8.83 -6.32
N ALA A 118 7.55 9.68 -7.19
CA ALA A 118 7.49 9.46 -8.64
C ALA A 118 8.05 10.65 -9.42
N GLY A 119 9.08 11.32 -8.89
CA GLY A 119 9.72 12.45 -9.57
C GLY A 119 10.95 13.06 -8.90
N GLN A 120 11.36 12.61 -7.71
CA GLN A 120 12.66 13.02 -7.17
C GLN A 120 13.73 12.09 -7.73
N GLU A 121 14.62 12.66 -8.55
CA GLU A 121 15.89 12.02 -8.87
C GLU A 121 16.50 11.50 -7.56
N PRO A 122 17.03 10.25 -7.54
CA PRO A 122 17.74 9.76 -6.37
C PRO A 122 18.77 10.80 -5.99
N SER A 123 18.80 11.21 -4.71
CA SER A 123 19.69 12.28 -4.28
C SER A 123 21.10 11.98 -4.76
N ASP A 124 21.89 13.00 -5.12
CA ASP A 124 23.26 12.80 -5.64
C ASP A 124 24.09 11.86 -4.74
N LYS A 125 23.82 11.86 -3.43
CA LYS A 125 24.40 10.95 -2.44
C LYS A 125 23.97 9.50 -2.65
N THR A 126 22.70 9.25 -2.90
CA THR A 126 22.14 7.93 -3.22
C THR A 126 22.72 7.38 -4.52
N ILE A 127 22.84 8.21 -5.56
CA ILE A 127 23.48 7.82 -6.82
C ILE A 127 24.96 7.49 -6.59
N ALA A 128 25.67 8.33 -5.82
CA ALA A 128 27.06 8.09 -5.48
C ALA A 128 27.26 6.81 -4.65
N CYS A 129 26.35 6.52 -3.72
CA CYS A 129 26.34 5.30 -2.92
C CYS A 129 26.14 4.07 -3.80
N ILE A 130 25.11 4.05 -4.66
CA ILE A 130 24.82 2.94 -5.59
C ILE A 130 26.00 2.71 -6.54
N LYS A 131 26.62 3.78 -7.06
CA LYS A 131 27.79 3.68 -7.95
C LYS A 131 29.01 3.13 -7.22
N ALA A 132 29.24 3.54 -5.97
CA ALA A 132 30.34 3.03 -5.15
C ALA A 132 30.16 1.54 -4.85
N ILE A 133 28.97 1.12 -4.43
CA ILE A 133 28.63 -0.28 -4.18
C ILE A 133 28.82 -1.11 -5.47
N GLY A 134 28.24 -0.69 -6.59
CA GLY A 134 28.38 -1.42 -7.86
C GLY A 134 29.83 -1.49 -8.37
N SER A 135 30.66 -0.48 -8.09
CA SER A 135 32.09 -0.54 -8.43
C SER A 135 32.86 -1.54 -7.57
N ALA A 136 32.53 -1.61 -6.27
CA ALA A 136 33.17 -2.51 -5.34
C ALA A 136 32.68 -3.95 -5.48
N GLU A 137 31.41 -4.17 -5.83
CA GLU A 137 30.91 -5.48 -6.26
C GLU A 137 31.64 -5.96 -7.51
N GLY A 138 31.89 -5.08 -8.48
CA GLY A 138 32.65 -5.39 -9.69
C GLY A 138 34.09 -5.83 -9.38
N THR A 139 34.80 -5.07 -8.54
CA THR A 139 36.17 -5.43 -8.11
C THR A 139 36.18 -6.67 -7.22
N GLY A 140 35.25 -6.78 -6.28
CA GLY A 140 35.08 -7.91 -5.39
C GLY A 140 34.78 -9.19 -6.15
N ARG A 141 33.94 -9.12 -7.20
CA ARG A 141 33.68 -10.24 -8.10
C ARG A 141 34.91 -10.67 -8.87
N LEU A 142 35.71 -9.73 -9.39
CA LEU A 142 36.94 -10.05 -10.10
C LEU A 142 37.97 -10.72 -9.18
N VAL A 143 38.13 -10.21 -7.96
CA VAL A 143 39.05 -10.82 -6.98
C VAL A 143 38.51 -12.17 -6.50
N GLY A 144 37.22 -12.26 -6.16
CA GLY A 144 36.58 -13.49 -5.71
C GLY A 144 36.55 -14.60 -6.78
N THR A 145 36.29 -14.26 -8.04
CA THR A 145 36.41 -15.19 -9.17
C THR A 145 37.84 -15.67 -9.36
N SER A 146 38.84 -14.80 -9.17
CA SER A 146 40.26 -15.19 -9.29
C SER A 146 40.71 -16.14 -8.18
N VAL A 147 40.21 -15.97 -6.96
CA VAL A 147 40.47 -16.90 -5.84
C VAL A 147 39.72 -18.22 -6.04
N GLY A 148 38.47 -18.19 -6.47
CA GLY A 148 37.70 -19.39 -6.84
C GLY A 148 38.35 -20.15 -8.02
N ALA A 149 38.89 -19.43 -9.00
CA ALA A 149 39.65 -20.01 -10.11
C ALA A 149 41.01 -20.57 -9.66
N ALA A 150 41.65 -20.01 -8.62
CA ALA A 150 42.88 -20.57 -8.05
C ALA A 150 42.63 -21.90 -7.32
N ALA A 151 41.40 -22.14 -6.85
CA ALA A 151 40.94 -23.44 -6.34
C ALA A 151 40.44 -24.39 -7.44
N ALA A 152 40.34 -23.94 -8.71
CA ALA A 152 39.95 -24.78 -9.83
C ALA A 152 40.86 -26.01 -10.08
N PRO A 153 42.20 -25.99 -9.88
CA PRO A 153 43.07 -27.11 -10.20
C PRO A 153 42.75 -28.41 -9.43
N THR A 154 42.11 -28.31 -8.27
CA THR A 154 41.76 -29.47 -7.42
C THR A 154 40.42 -30.10 -7.79
N VAL A 155 39.53 -29.37 -8.47
CA VAL A 155 38.21 -29.86 -8.93
C VAL A 155 38.16 -30.10 -10.44
N SER A 156 39.05 -29.48 -11.22
CA SER A 156 39.18 -29.69 -12.67
C SER A 156 39.79 -31.05 -13.04
N SER A 157 40.34 -31.79 -12.06
CA SER A 157 40.93 -33.13 -12.21
C SER A 157 39.89 -34.27 -12.15
N ILE A 158 38.60 -33.96 -11.95
CA ILE A 158 37.51 -34.95 -11.98
C ILE A 158 37.09 -35.21 -13.45
N PRO A 159 37.20 -36.45 -13.96
CA PRO A 159 36.84 -36.75 -15.35
C PRO A 159 35.36 -36.43 -15.64
N PHE A 160 35.09 -35.92 -16.85
CA PHE A 160 33.78 -35.53 -17.41
C PHE A 160 33.09 -34.31 -16.79
N VAL A 161 33.24 -34.03 -15.49
CA VAL A 161 32.51 -32.94 -14.80
C VAL A 161 33.39 -31.80 -14.27
N GLY A 162 34.73 -31.96 -14.27
CA GLY A 162 35.65 -31.00 -13.64
C GLY A 162 35.56 -29.56 -14.18
N TRP A 163 35.28 -29.37 -15.47
CA TRP A 163 35.12 -28.04 -16.06
C TRP A 163 33.86 -27.31 -15.57
N VAL A 164 32.77 -28.06 -15.30
CA VAL A 164 31.52 -27.50 -14.76
C VAL A 164 31.68 -27.13 -13.29
N VAL A 165 32.33 -28.01 -12.51
CA VAL A 165 32.60 -27.77 -11.09
C VAL A 165 33.57 -26.61 -10.91
N ALA A 166 34.62 -26.50 -11.73
CA ALA A 166 35.52 -25.36 -11.74
C ALA A 166 34.80 -24.04 -12.09
N GLY A 167 33.89 -24.07 -13.07
CA GLY A 167 33.04 -22.93 -13.42
C GLY A 167 32.14 -22.49 -12.26
N TRP A 168 31.54 -23.45 -11.54
CA TRP A 168 30.71 -23.17 -10.37
C TRP A 168 31.51 -22.58 -9.20
N VAL A 169 32.69 -23.13 -8.88
CA VAL A 169 33.56 -22.59 -7.81
C VAL A 169 34.04 -21.18 -8.14
N ALA A 170 34.37 -20.90 -9.41
CA ALA A 170 34.72 -19.56 -9.85
C ALA A 170 33.52 -18.60 -9.74
N MET A 171 32.32 -19.00 -10.18
CA MET A 171 31.11 -18.19 -10.05
C MET A 171 30.73 -17.94 -8.58
N PHE A 172 30.80 -18.97 -7.74
CA PHE A 172 30.52 -18.88 -6.30
C PHE A 172 31.50 -17.94 -5.59
N GLY A 173 32.80 -18.07 -5.87
CA GLY A 173 33.81 -17.14 -5.35
C GLY A 173 33.58 -15.71 -5.84
N GLY A 174 33.14 -15.55 -7.09
CA GLY A 174 32.73 -14.27 -7.64
C GLY A 174 31.54 -13.63 -6.94
N GLU A 175 30.53 -14.40 -6.62
CA GLU A 175 29.30 -13.92 -5.99
C GLU A 175 29.54 -13.53 -4.52
N GLN A 176 30.27 -14.36 -3.77
CA GLN A 176 30.74 -13.99 -2.42
C GLN A 176 31.68 -12.77 -2.44
N GLY A 177 32.58 -12.70 -3.43
CA GLY A 177 33.46 -11.56 -3.59
C GLY A 177 32.71 -10.26 -3.90
N ALA A 178 31.67 -10.34 -4.74
CA ALA A 178 30.80 -9.20 -5.04
C ALA A 178 30.08 -8.71 -3.78
N GLU A 179 29.46 -9.62 -3.03
CA GLU A 179 28.70 -9.30 -1.82
C GLU A 179 29.59 -8.68 -0.72
N ILE A 180 30.79 -9.21 -0.51
CA ILE A 180 31.75 -8.65 0.45
C ILE A 180 32.23 -7.26 -0.02
N GLY A 181 32.52 -7.11 -1.32
CA GLY A 181 32.91 -5.82 -1.90
C GLY A 181 31.82 -4.76 -1.78
N GLY A 182 30.57 -5.11 -2.07
CA GLY A 182 29.41 -4.23 -1.94
C GLY A 182 29.17 -3.78 -0.50
N ASN A 183 29.18 -4.71 0.46
CA ASN A 183 28.99 -4.41 1.88
C ASN A 183 30.13 -3.54 2.45
N MET A 184 31.40 -3.80 2.08
CA MET A 184 32.51 -2.94 2.51
C MET A 184 32.40 -1.51 1.95
N ALA A 185 31.94 -1.35 0.70
CA ALA A 185 31.74 -0.03 0.12
C ALA A 185 30.56 0.71 0.75
N GLN A 186 29.52 -0.01 1.18
CA GLN A 186 28.41 0.55 1.94
C GLN A 186 28.88 1.06 3.31
N ASP A 187 29.73 0.31 4.02
CA ASP A 187 30.21 0.70 5.35
C ASP A 187 31.28 1.83 5.33
N LEU A 188 32.06 1.93 4.25
CA LEU A 188 33.18 2.89 4.15
C LEU A 188 32.80 4.21 3.47
N ASN A 189 31.73 4.25 2.68
CA ASN A 189 31.30 5.45 1.99
C ASN A 189 30.39 6.28 2.89
N LYS A 190 30.81 7.48 3.29
CA LYS A 190 30.04 8.42 4.15
C LYS A 190 28.73 8.93 3.54
N ASN A 191 28.52 8.66 2.25
CA ASN A 191 27.29 9.00 1.52
C ASN A 191 26.32 7.82 1.42
N CYS A 192 26.78 6.63 1.81
CA CYS A 192 26.00 5.57 2.39
C CYS A 192 26.04 5.75 3.94
#